data_AF-A0A109LAR2-F1
#
_entry.id   AF-A0A109LAR2-F1
#
_cell.length_a   1.000
_cell.length_b   1.000
_cell.length_c   1.000
_cell.angle_alpha   90.00
_cell.angle_beta   90.00
_cell.angle_gamma   90.00
#
_symmetry.space_group_name_H-M   'P 1'
#
loop_
_entity.id
_entity.type
_entity.pdbx_description
1 polymer ?
#
loop_
_entity_poly.entity_id
_entity_poly.type
_entity_poly.pdbx_seq_one_letter_code
_entity_poly.pdbx_strand_id
1 'polypeptide(L)' 'MSDWIKVEDRLPLCGYVLTYRPSAPKGNEVATINYDYHQERFGGQYPVTHWQPLPAPPTK' A
#
# COMPACT_ATOMS: atom_id res chain seq x y z
N MET A 1 9.78 -13.53 -6.60
CA MET A 1 10.31 -12.90 -5.37
C MET A 1 9.31 -11.84 -5.00
N SER A 2 8.74 -11.88 -3.81
CA SER A 2 7.53 -11.11 -3.50
C SER A 2 7.75 -9.60 -3.67
N ASP A 3 7.01 -8.99 -4.59
CA ASP A 3 7.14 -7.60 -5.11
C ASP A 3 6.78 -6.49 -4.10
N TRP A 4 6.88 -6.76 -2.80
CA TRP A 4 6.53 -5.83 -1.73
C TRP A 4 7.69 -4.88 -1.41
N ILE A 5 7.43 -3.59 -1.49
CA ILE A 5 8.36 -2.50 -1.21
C ILE A 5 8.14 -2.03 0.21
N LYS A 6 9.19 -1.95 1.03
CA LYS A 6 9.10 -1.36 2.38
C LYS A 6 8.87 0.14 2.28
N VAL A 7 8.04 0.66 3.17
CA VAL A 7 7.79 2.10 3.26
C VAL A 7 9.07 2.89 3.62
N GLU A 8 9.99 2.26 4.34
CA GLU A 8 11.30 2.84 4.71
C GLU A 8 12.25 2.97 3.52
N ASP A 9 12.17 2.06 2.55
CA ASP A 9 13.03 2.08 1.36
C ASP A 9 12.52 3.12 0.35
N ARG A 10 11.19 3.16 0.16
CA ARG A 10 10.55 4.05 -0.81
C ARG A 10 9.05 4.21 -0.52
N LEU A 11 8.56 5.44 -0.61
CA LEU A 11 7.13 5.74 -0.58
C LEU A 11 6.53 5.76 -2.00
N PRO A 12 5.22 5.46 -2.16
CA PRO A 12 4.54 5.64 -3.45
C PRO A 12 4.58 7.10 -3.88
N LEU A 13 4.57 7.37 -5.18
CA LEU A 13 4.54 8.75 -5.68
C LEU A 13 3.14 9.36 -5.68
N CYS A 14 2.10 8.55 -5.93
CA CYS A 14 0.71 8.97 -5.92
C CYS A 14 -0.25 7.79 -6.06
N GLY A 15 -1.51 8.00 -5.67
CA GLY A 15 -2.63 7.14 -6.04
C GLY A 15 -2.83 5.93 -5.13
N TYR A 16 -3.62 4.98 -5.61
CA TYR A 16 -3.95 3.76 -4.88
C TYR A 16 -2.90 2.68 -5.09
N VAL A 17 -2.42 2.12 -3.98
CA VAL A 17 -1.50 0.98 -3.97
C VAL A 17 -2.05 -0.12 -3.07
N LEU A 18 -1.61 -1.35 -3.31
CA LEU A 18 -1.89 -2.45 -2.39
C LEU A 18 -0.93 -2.35 -1.22
N THR A 19 -1.45 -2.34 0.01
CA THR A 19 -0.66 -2.13 1.24
C THR A 19 -0.74 -3.35 2.14
N TYR A 20 0.33 -3.58 2.92
CA TYR A 20 0.39 -4.55 3.99
C TYR A 20 0.45 -3.83 5.35
N ARG A 21 -0.47 -4.20 6.23
CA ARG A 21 -0.76 -3.56 7.52
C ARG A 21 -0.79 -4.64 8.61
N PRO A 22 0.36 -4.97 9.22
CA PRO A 22 0.44 -6.09 10.17
C PRO A 22 -0.37 -5.88 11.44
N SER A 23 -0.71 -4.63 11.78
CA SER A 23 -1.54 -4.28 12.94
C SER A 23 -3.05 -4.25 12.64
N ALA A 24 -3.46 -4.50 11.39
CA ALA A 24 -4.88 -4.56 11.02
C ALA A 24 -5.52 -5.88 11.52
N PRO A 25 -6.85 -5.92 11.66
CA PRO A 25 -7.57 -7.14 12.02
C PRO A 25 -7.26 -8.29 11.05
N LYS A 26 -7.24 -9.51 11.58
CA LYS A 26 -7.00 -10.72 10.79
C LYS A 26 -8.00 -10.82 9.62
N GLY A 27 -7.49 -11.06 8.42
CA GLY A 27 -8.26 -11.04 7.16
C GLY A 27 -8.33 -9.67 6.49
N ASN A 28 -7.74 -8.62 7.08
CA ASN A 28 -7.66 -7.27 6.53
C ASN A 28 -6.22 -6.72 6.53
N GLU A 29 -5.23 -7.61 6.64
CA GLU A 29 -3.81 -7.23 6.63
C GLU A 29 -3.39 -6.65 5.28
N VAL A 30 -4.10 -6.99 4.20
CA VAL A 30 -3.86 -6.48 2.85
C VAL A 30 -5.05 -5.67 2.38
N ALA A 31 -4.82 -4.41 2.00
CA ALA A 31 -5.87 -3.54 1.47
C ALA A 31 -5.33 -2.50 0.49
N THR A 32 -6.20 -2.05 -0.41
CA THR A 32 -5.91 -0.94 -1.32
C THR A 32 -6.09 0.39 -0.58
N ILE A 33 -5.06 1.22 -0.55
CA ILE A 33 -5.08 2.50 0.17
C ILE A 33 -4.48 3.59 -0.73
N ASN A 34 -5.11 4.77 -0.71
CA ASN A 34 -4.55 5.96 -1.34
C ASN A 34 -3.38 6.50 -0.52
N TYR A 35 -2.26 6.73 -1.19
CA TYR A 35 -1.13 7.45 -0.62
C TYR A 35 -1.25 8.94 -0.94
N ASP A 36 -1.39 9.76 0.09
CA ASP A 36 -1.37 11.21 -0.02
C ASP A 36 0.09 11.68 -0.07
N TYR A 37 0.54 12.03 -1.27
CA TYR A 37 1.90 12.48 -1.52
C TYR A 37 2.18 13.90 -1.01
N HIS A 38 1.15 14.72 -0.76
CA HIS A 38 1.32 16.04 -0.17
C HIS A 38 1.57 15.97 1.33
N GLN A 39 0.94 14.99 1.99
CA GLN A 39 1.08 14.76 3.44
C GLN A 39 2.05 13.62 3.76
N GLU A 40 2.67 13.05 2.72
CA GLU A 40 3.58 11.90 2.77
C GLU A 40 3.06 10.72 3.62
N ARG A 41 1.74 10.45 3.56
CA ARG A 41 1.09 9.45 4.43
C ARG A 41 0.02 8.62 3.74
N PHE A 42 -0.18 7.41 4.25
CA PHE A 42 -1.31 6.56 3.89
C PHE A 42 -2.58 7.02 4.62
N GLY A 43 -3.72 7.04 3.92
CA GLY A 43 -5.00 7.50 4.47
C GLY A 43 -5.68 6.54 5.48
N GLY A 44 -5.05 5.42 5.84
CA GLY A 44 -5.65 4.38 6.69
C GLY A 44 -5.39 4.57 8.19
N GLN A 45 -6.21 3.92 9.02
CA GLN A 45 -6.04 3.88 10.49
C GLN A 45 -4.83 3.04 10.94
N TYR A 46 -4.52 1.97 10.21
CA TYR A 46 -3.46 1.03 10.58
C TYR A 46 -2.16 1.38 9.86
N PRO A 47 -1.00 1.27 10.55
CA PRO A 47 0.29 1.55 9.96
C PRO A 47 0.58 0.57 8.81
N VAL A 48 1.08 1.13 7.71
CA VAL A 48 1.52 0.39 6.52
C VAL A 48 3.02 0.14 6.66
N THR A 49 3.45 -1.11 6.48
CA THR A 49 4.88 -1.45 6.49
C THR A 49 5.42 -1.75 5.10
N HIS A 50 4.57 -2.27 4.21
CA HIS A 50 4.94 -2.57 2.83
C HIS A 50 3.82 -2.20 1.87
N TRP A 51 4.17 -1.96 0.61
CA TRP A 51 3.23 -1.70 -0.47
C TRP A 51 3.69 -2.31 -1.79
N GLN A 52 2.78 -2.45 -2.74
CA GLN A 52 3.08 -2.81 -4.12
C GLN A 52 2.12 -2.07 -5.08
N PRO A 53 2.54 -1.79 -6.33
CA PRO A 53 1.63 -1.24 -7.33
C PRO A 53 0.43 -2.17 -7.52
N LEU A 54 -0.73 -1.58 -7.85
CA LEU A 54 -1.88 -2.38 -8.26
C LEU A 54 -1.56 -3.12 -9.57
N PRO A 55 -2.06 -4.35 -9.75
CA PRO A 55 -1.91 -5.06 -11.01
C PRO A 55 -2.54 -4.24 -12.14
N ALA A 56 -1.98 -4.37 -13.34
CA ALA A 56 -2.57 -3.78 -14.52
C ALA A 56 -4.03 -4.27 -14.67
N PRO A 57 -4.95 -3.41 -15.14
CA PRO A 57 -6.31 -3.83 -15.43
C PRO A 57 -6.30 -4.97 -16.47
N PRO A 58 -7.31 -5.85 -16.47
CA PRO A 58 -7.41 -6.91 -17.46
C PRO A 58 -7.40 -6.34 -18.88
N THR A 59 -6.60 -6.93 -19.76
CA THR A 59 -6.69 -6.68 -21.20
C THR A 59 -7.90 -7.44 -21.76
N LYS A 60 -8.67 -6.79 -22.66
CA LYS A 60 -9.81 -7.41 -23.36
C LYS A 60 -9.38 -8.58 -24.23
#